data_AF-A0A1L3STL1-F1
#
_entry.id   AF-A0A1L3STL1-F1
#
_cell.length_a   1.000
_cell.length_b   1.000
_cell.length_c   1.000
_cell.angle_alpha   90.00
_cell.angle_beta   90.00
_cell.angle_gamma   90.00
#
_symmetry.space_group_name_H-M   'P 1'
#
loop_
_entity.id
_entity.type
_entity.pdbx_description
1 polymer ?
#
loop_
_entity_poly.entity_id
_entity_poly.type
_entity_poly.pdbx_seq_one_letter_code
_entity_poly.pdbx_strand_id
1 'polypeptide(L)'
;MLNQFTLPRLVGASIAILAVLLVAGWLTREDLASKPYLKVMGSGFMFNYRVADVYYGFTAIVQRPLPTGSIIEAAFEDPAGGAEHVVRTRVGTDTNRYSLRSPPVRGVEKDRPYTVAIRVLDREEKQVLWRDQVSVKSQISDTVVPKEPLTVGPGYALNPNPGG
;
A
#
# COMPACT_ATOMS: atom_id res chain seq x y z
N MET A 1 49.37 -35.81 16.47
CA MET A 1 49.70 -34.62 17.30
C MET A 1 48.49 -33.70 17.36
N LEU A 2 47.51 -33.98 18.23
CA LEU A 2 46.41 -33.06 18.51
C LEU A 2 46.25 -33.04 20.04
N ASN A 3 46.93 -32.12 20.70
CA ASN A 3 46.60 -31.79 22.07
C ASN A 3 46.92 -30.32 22.32
N GLN A 4 46.11 -29.69 23.18
CA GLN A 4 46.26 -28.35 23.78
C GLN A 4 45.36 -27.21 23.25
N PHE A 5 44.05 -27.46 23.07
CA PHE A 5 43.08 -26.39 23.35
C PHE A 5 42.76 -26.40 24.84
N THR A 6 43.47 -25.58 25.61
CA THR A 6 43.14 -25.38 27.02
C THR A 6 41.78 -24.67 27.11
N LEU A 7 40.91 -25.13 28.00
CA LEU A 7 39.59 -24.52 28.29
C LEU A 7 39.59 -22.98 28.27
N PRO A 8 40.57 -22.27 28.89
CA PRO A 8 40.63 -20.81 28.82
C PRO A 8 40.84 -20.23 27.41
N ARG A 9 41.54 -20.92 26.50
CA ARG A 9 41.70 -20.48 25.10
C ARG A 9 40.39 -20.61 24.32
N LEU A 10 39.64 -21.68 24.55
CA LEU A 10 38.32 -21.89 23.96
C LEU A 10 37.30 -20.85 24.45
N VAL A 11 37.35 -20.51 25.74
CA VAL A 11 36.52 -19.45 26.32
C VAL A 11 36.90 -18.08 25.74
N GLY A 12 38.20 -17.76 25.66
CA GLY A 12 38.68 -16.51 25.07
C GLY A 12 38.28 -16.35 23.61
N ALA A 13 38.43 -17.41 22.80
CA ALA A 13 38.00 -17.40 21.40
C ALA A 13 36.48 -17.23 21.26
N SER A 14 35.70 -17.90 22.10
CA SER A 14 34.23 -17.76 22.12
C SER A 14 33.79 -16.35 22.48
N ILE A 15 34.42 -15.71 23.47
CA ILE A 15 34.14 -14.32 23.85
C ILE A 15 34.49 -13.36 22.72
N ALA A 16 35.64 -13.56 22.06
CA ALA A 16 36.04 -12.74 20.92
C ALA A 16 35.04 -12.84 19.75
N ILE A 17 34.58 -14.06 19.43
CA ILE A 17 33.56 -14.28 18.40
C ILE A 17 32.23 -13.63 18.81
N LEU A 18 31.80 -13.80 20.06
CA LEU A 18 30.59 -13.15 20.58
C LEU A 18 30.69 -11.64 20.48
N ALA A 19 31.81 -11.04 20.86
CA ALA A 19 32.03 -9.59 20.77
C ALA A 19 31.95 -9.10 19.31
N VAL A 20 32.58 -9.83 18.37
CA VAL A 20 32.50 -9.51 16.94
C VAL A 20 31.06 -9.60 16.43
N LEU A 21 30.32 -10.64 16.81
CA LEU A 21 28.91 -10.79 16.42
C LEU A 21 28.01 -9.71 17.03
N LEU A 22 28.29 -9.27 18.25
CA LEU A 22 27.53 -8.22 18.94
C LEU A 22 27.80 -6.84 18.32
N VAL A 23 29.06 -6.55 17.97
CA VAL A 23 29.45 -5.35 17.21
C VAL A 23 28.81 -5.37 15.82
N ALA A 24 28.89 -6.50 15.10
CA ALA A 24 28.26 -6.65 13.81
C ALA A 24 26.74 -6.44 13.90
N GLY A 25 26.08 -7.08 14.87
CA GLY A 25 24.64 -6.93 15.11
C GLY A 25 24.22 -5.50 15.45
N TRP A 26 25.05 -4.75 16.19
CA TRP A 26 24.80 -3.34 16.47
C TRP A 26 24.96 -2.49 15.20
N LEU A 27 26.01 -2.72 14.42
CA LEU A 27 26.26 -1.99 13.16
C LEU A 27 25.21 -2.27 12.08
N THR A 28 24.65 -3.48 12.05
CA THR A 28 23.59 -3.86 11.10
C THR A 28 22.17 -3.61 11.63
N ARG A 29 22.02 -3.04 12.83
CA ARG A 29 20.70 -2.78 13.41
C ARG A 29 20.00 -1.67 12.62
N GLU A 30 18.89 -2.01 11.98
CA GLU A 30 18.03 -1.02 11.34
C GLU A 30 17.18 -0.29 12.40
N ASP A 31 17.21 1.04 12.40
CA ASP A 31 16.36 1.84 13.26
C ASP A 31 14.95 1.96 12.66
N LEU A 32 13.97 1.30 13.29
CA LEU A 32 12.56 1.39 12.90
C LEU A 32 12.00 2.81 12.98
N ALA A 33 12.61 3.71 13.77
CA ALA A 33 12.18 5.10 13.84
C ALA A 33 12.41 5.85 12.54
N SER A 34 13.40 5.41 11.73
CA SER A 34 13.74 6.03 10.45
C SER A 34 12.83 5.58 9.30
N LYS A 35 12.10 4.46 9.48
CA LYS A 35 11.21 3.92 8.45
C LYS A 35 9.87 4.68 8.43
N PRO A 36 9.28 4.93 7.23
CA PRO A 36 7.93 5.44 7.13
C PRO A 36 6.94 4.43 7.72
N TYR A 37 5.75 4.90 8.13
CA TYR A 37 4.72 4.00 8.66
C TYR A 37 4.21 3.01 7.62
N LEU A 38 3.95 3.51 6.41
CA LEU A 38 3.49 2.72 5.28
C LEU A 38 4.49 2.82 4.13
N LYS A 39 4.59 1.75 3.35
CA LYS A 39 5.27 1.73 2.06
C LYS A 39 4.31 1.23 0.99
N VAL A 40 4.08 2.04 -0.04
CA VAL A 40 3.28 1.63 -1.20
C VAL A 40 4.06 0.58 -2.00
N MET A 41 3.44 -0.58 -2.21
CA MET A 41 3.99 -1.72 -2.95
C MET A 41 3.63 -1.70 -4.42
N GLY A 42 2.46 -1.16 -4.74
CA GLY A 42 1.98 -1.03 -6.11
C GLY A 42 0.74 -0.14 -6.13
N SER A 43 0.50 0.46 -7.29
CA SER A 43 -0.66 1.31 -7.57
C SER A 43 -1.04 1.20 -9.03
N GLY A 44 -2.30 1.42 -9.36
CA GLY A 44 -2.75 1.38 -10.74
C GLY A 44 -4.25 1.58 -10.91
N PHE A 45 -4.66 1.69 -12.16
CA PHE A 45 -6.05 1.69 -12.58
C PHE A 45 -6.49 0.28 -12.95
N MET A 46 -7.74 -0.03 -12.62
CA MET A 46 -8.43 -1.25 -12.98
C MET A 46 -9.63 -0.88 -13.85
N PHE A 47 -9.70 -1.49 -15.03
CA PHE A 47 -10.76 -1.26 -16.01
C PHE A 47 -11.57 -2.54 -16.16
N ASN A 48 -12.85 -2.49 -15.81
CA ASN A 48 -13.78 -3.58 -16.01
C ASN A 48 -14.75 -3.23 -17.14
N TYR A 49 -14.41 -3.68 -18.35
CA TYR A 49 -15.20 -3.46 -19.56
C TYR A 49 -16.58 -4.13 -19.55
N ARG A 50 -16.79 -5.16 -18.72
CA ARG A 50 -18.06 -5.90 -18.69
C ARG A 50 -19.16 -5.13 -17.96
N VAL A 51 -18.79 -4.50 -16.86
CA VAL A 51 -19.68 -3.67 -16.03
C VAL A 51 -19.44 -2.17 -16.20
N ALA A 52 -18.55 -1.79 -17.12
CA ALA A 52 -18.20 -0.40 -17.42
C ALA A 52 -17.64 0.38 -16.20
N ASP A 53 -16.94 -0.30 -15.29
CA ASP A 53 -16.35 0.32 -14.10
C ASP A 53 -14.87 0.61 -14.28
N VAL A 54 -14.45 1.78 -13.81
CA VAL A 54 -13.04 2.16 -13.70
C VAL A 54 -12.80 2.61 -12.26
N TYR A 55 -11.79 2.05 -11.61
CA TYR A 55 -11.34 2.49 -10.30
C TYR A 55 -9.83 2.43 -10.24
N TYR A 56 -9.22 3.15 -9.32
CA TYR A 56 -7.78 3.08 -9.13
C TYR A 56 -7.46 2.98 -7.65
N GLY A 57 -6.31 2.40 -7.35
CA GLY A 57 -5.98 2.03 -6.00
C GLY A 57 -4.50 1.79 -5.81
N PHE A 58 -4.16 1.52 -4.57
CA PHE A 58 -2.82 1.12 -4.19
C PHE A 58 -2.86 0.06 -3.09
N THR A 59 -1.78 -0.69 -3.01
CA THR A 59 -1.52 -1.60 -1.89
C THR A 59 -0.33 -1.07 -1.11
N ALA A 60 -0.49 -0.93 0.20
CA ALA A 60 0.59 -0.55 1.11
C ALA A 60 0.88 -1.65 2.13
N ILE A 61 2.12 -1.71 2.58
CA ILE A 61 2.56 -2.55 3.69
C ILE A 61 2.99 -1.69 4.87
N VAL A 62 2.62 -2.12 6.08
CA VAL A 62 3.04 -1.50 7.35
C VAL A 62 4.52 -1.83 7.58
N GLN A 63 5.37 -0.81 7.60
CA GLN A 63 6.82 -0.93 7.83
C GLN A 63 7.19 -0.63 9.28
N ARG A 64 6.43 0.26 9.93
CA ARG A 64 6.57 0.59 11.35
C ARG A 64 5.26 0.26 12.06
N PRO A 65 5.28 -0.43 13.22
CA PRO A 65 4.07 -0.77 13.96
C PRO A 65 3.18 0.45 14.20
N LEU A 66 1.91 0.31 13.83
CA LEU A 66 0.88 1.31 14.05
C LEU A 66 0.12 1.00 15.34
N PRO A 67 -0.31 2.01 16.11
CA PRO A 67 -1.21 1.79 17.23
C PRO A 67 -2.48 1.05 16.78
N THR A 68 -2.92 0.06 17.56
CA THR A 68 -4.11 -0.72 17.21
C THR A 68 -5.33 0.19 17.02
N GLY A 69 -6.04 -0.01 15.91
CA GLY A 69 -7.21 0.78 15.58
C GLY A 69 -6.90 2.13 14.94
N SER A 70 -5.64 2.43 14.60
CA SER A 70 -5.27 3.55 13.71
C SER A 70 -6.06 3.47 12.39
N ILE A 71 -6.21 4.60 11.70
CA ILE A 71 -7.02 4.68 10.49
C ILE A 71 -6.11 5.09 9.33
N ILE A 72 -6.08 4.29 8.27
CA ILE A 72 -5.46 4.66 7.00
C ILE A 72 -6.55 5.32 6.17
N GLU A 73 -6.31 6.57 5.79
CA GLU A 73 -7.17 7.34 4.92
C GLU A 73 -6.43 7.63 3.62
N ALA A 74 -7.11 7.38 2.51
CA ALA A 74 -6.66 7.73 1.17
C ALA A 74 -7.68 8.68 0.54
N ALA A 75 -7.23 9.87 0.16
CA ALA A 75 -7.98 10.81 -0.66
C ALA A 75 -7.51 10.67 -2.10
N PHE A 76 -8.42 10.25 -2.97
CA PHE A 76 -8.20 10.00 -4.38
C PHE A 76 -8.68 11.23 -5.18
N GLU A 77 -7.80 11.84 -5.98
CA GLU A 77 -8.18 12.89 -6.95
C GLU A 77 -9.32 12.40 -7.85
N ASP A 78 -10.34 13.22 -8.07
CA ASP A 78 -11.40 12.90 -9.04
C ASP A 78 -10.90 13.20 -10.46
N PRO A 79 -10.79 12.20 -11.35
CA PRO A 79 -10.33 12.42 -12.72
C PRO A 79 -11.20 13.39 -13.52
N ALA A 80 -12.50 13.47 -13.20
CA ALA A 80 -13.45 14.40 -13.81
C ALA A 80 -13.31 15.85 -13.28
N GLY A 81 -12.43 16.09 -12.30
CA GLY A 81 -12.17 17.41 -11.73
C GLY A 81 -13.08 17.81 -10.56
N GLY A 82 -13.84 16.87 -10.00
CA GLY A 82 -14.66 17.09 -8.80
C GLY A 82 -13.87 16.98 -7.48
N ALA A 83 -14.60 16.74 -6.39
CA ALA A 83 -14.03 16.61 -5.06
C ALA A 83 -13.33 15.26 -4.88
N GLU A 84 -12.24 15.24 -4.09
CA GLU A 84 -11.51 14.01 -3.81
C GLU A 84 -12.39 12.93 -3.17
N HIS A 85 -12.21 11.69 -3.59
CA HIS A 85 -12.87 10.55 -2.97
C HIS A 85 -12.06 10.07 -1.77
N VAL A 86 -12.62 10.24 -0.57
CA VAL A 86 -11.97 9.81 0.67
C VAL A 86 -12.41 8.40 1.04
N VAL A 87 -11.44 7.49 1.14
CA VAL A 87 -11.66 6.10 1.56
C VAL A 87 -10.83 5.82 2.80
N ARG A 88 -11.46 5.18 3.79
CA ARG A 88 -10.88 4.90 5.09
C ARG A 88 -10.90 3.42 5.39
N THR A 89 -9.83 2.93 6.01
CA THR A 89 -9.78 1.57 6.56
C THR A 89 -9.09 1.56 7.91
N ARG A 90 -9.57 0.72 8.82
CA ARG A 90 -9.02 0.60 10.17
C ARG A 90 -7.92 -0.46 10.19
N VAL A 91 -6.82 -0.15 10.84
CA VAL A 91 -5.68 -1.06 11.01
C VAL A 91 -6.05 -2.12 12.05
N GLY A 92 -6.09 -3.38 11.60
CA GLY A 92 -6.28 -4.56 12.42
C GLY A 92 -4.95 -5.19 12.84
N THR A 93 -5.04 -6.26 13.64
CA THR A 93 -3.88 -7.06 14.10
C THR A 93 -3.63 -8.29 13.23
N ASP A 94 -4.53 -8.58 12.30
CA ASP A 94 -4.58 -9.75 11.43
C ASP A 94 -3.78 -9.58 10.13
N THR A 95 -3.53 -8.34 9.71
CA THR A 95 -2.79 -8.05 8.48
C THR A 95 -1.86 -6.83 8.61
N ASN A 96 -0.74 -6.90 7.89
CA ASN A 96 0.17 -5.77 7.67
C ASN A 96 0.02 -5.16 6.26
N ARG A 97 -0.89 -5.68 5.43
CA ARG A 97 -1.09 -5.27 4.04
C ARG A 97 -2.49 -4.71 3.87
N TYR A 98 -2.58 -3.51 3.33
CA TYR A 98 -3.83 -2.78 3.12
C TYR A 98 -3.95 -2.38 1.66
N SER A 99 -5.09 -2.70 1.06
CA SER A 99 -5.43 -2.29 -0.31
C SER A 99 -6.61 -1.34 -0.26
N LEU A 100 -6.39 -0.11 -0.73
CA LEU A 100 -7.41 0.92 -0.83
C LEU A 100 -7.66 1.21 -2.30
N ARG A 101 -8.92 1.46 -2.65
CA ARG A 101 -9.37 1.78 -4.01
C ARG A 101 -10.41 2.86 -3.96
N SER A 102 -10.40 3.72 -4.97
CA SER A 102 -11.45 4.71 -5.20
C SER A 102 -12.80 4.01 -5.45
N PRO A 103 -13.91 4.73 -5.25
CA PRO A 103 -15.17 4.43 -5.93
C PRO A 103 -15.00 4.38 -7.46
N PRO A 104 -16.01 3.92 -8.22
CA PRO A 104 -16.01 4.03 -9.67
C PRO A 104 -15.85 5.51 -10.10
N VAL A 105 -14.86 5.78 -10.95
CA VAL A 105 -14.51 7.10 -11.49
C VAL A 105 -14.70 7.14 -13.01
N ARG A 106 -14.83 8.35 -13.55
CA ARG A 106 -14.90 8.65 -14.99
C ARG A 106 -14.03 9.86 -15.31
N GLY A 107 -13.69 10.06 -16.58
CA GLY A 107 -12.79 11.11 -17.05
C GLY A 107 -11.30 10.76 -16.91
N VAL A 108 -10.95 9.47 -16.97
CA VAL A 108 -9.54 9.04 -16.88
C VAL A 108 -8.83 9.28 -18.20
N GLU A 109 -7.84 10.16 -18.16
CA GLU A 109 -6.97 10.49 -19.29
C GLU A 109 -5.74 9.58 -19.31
N LYS A 110 -5.31 9.21 -20.52
CA LYS A 110 -4.09 8.46 -20.73
C LYS A 110 -2.87 9.30 -20.36
N ASP A 111 -1.90 8.68 -19.68
CA ASP A 111 -0.62 9.26 -19.25
C ASP A 111 -0.73 10.46 -18.29
N ARG A 112 -1.94 10.82 -17.85
CA ARG A 112 -2.16 11.84 -16.82
C ARG A 112 -1.88 11.26 -15.43
N PRO A 113 -1.01 11.91 -14.62
CA PRO A 113 -0.84 11.57 -13.21
C PRO A 113 -2.03 12.04 -12.38
N TYR A 114 -2.61 11.13 -11.61
CA TYR A 114 -3.61 11.43 -10.59
C TYR A 114 -3.02 11.23 -9.20
N THR A 115 -3.33 12.14 -8.29
CA THR A 115 -2.75 12.15 -6.95
C THR A 115 -3.61 11.35 -5.97
N VAL A 116 -2.95 10.55 -5.13
CA VAL A 116 -3.57 9.92 -3.96
C VAL A 116 -2.84 10.39 -2.72
N ALA A 117 -3.51 11.19 -1.91
CA ALA A 117 -2.99 11.64 -0.62
C ALA A 117 -3.30 10.58 0.44
N ILE A 118 -2.26 10.11 1.12
CA ILE A 118 -2.34 9.07 2.14
C ILE A 118 -2.09 9.71 3.50
N ARG A 119 -2.99 9.46 4.45
CA ARG A 119 -2.84 9.88 5.84
C ARG A 119 -3.03 8.68 6.75
N VAL A 120 -2.24 8.64 7.82
CA VAL A 120 -2.50 7.73 8.94
C VAL A 120 -2.93 8.56 10.12
N LEU A 121 -4.13 8.30 10.59
CA LEU A 121 -4.75 8.95 11.74
C LEU A 121 -4.62 8.03 12.96
N ASP A 122 -4.64 8.64 14.14
CA ASP A 122 -4.85 7.91 15.38
C ASP A 122 -6.23 7.24 15.41
N ARG A 123 -6.47 6.43 16.45
CA ARG A 123 -7.72 5.68 16.60
C ARG A 123 -8.95 6.58 16.73
N GLU A 124 -8.77 7.79 17.24
CA GLU A 124 -9.81 8.78 17.55
C GLU A 124 -10.01 9.82 16.44
N GLU A 125 -9.26 9.74 15.33
CA GLU A 125 -9.25 10.70 14.23
C GLU A 125 -8.85 12.13 14.63
N LYS A 126 -8.17 12.30 15.76
CA LYS A 126 -7.75 13.61 16.29
C LYS A 126 -6.36 14.01 15.83
N GLN A 127 -5.47 13.04 15.66
CA GLN A 127 -4.07 13.28 15.32
C GLN A 127 -3.69 12.59 14.01
N VAL A 128 -2.99 13.33 13.14
CA VAL A 128 -2.33 12.75 11.99
C VAL A 128 -0.94 12.25 12.41
N LEU A 129 -0.76 10.94 12.40
CA LEU A 129 0.49 10.26 12.74
C LEU A 129 1.49 10.31 11.58
N TRP A 130 0.99 10.29 10.34
CA TRP A 130 1.83 10.27 9.15
C TRP A 130 1.08 10.73 7.90
N ARG A 131 1.81 11.25 6.92
CA ARG A 131 1.29 11.65 5.61
C ARG A 131 2.27 11.24 4.51
N ASP A 132 1.72 10.92 3.35
CA ASP A 132 2.46 10.67 2.12
C ASP A 132 1.55 10.91 0.92
N GLN A 133 2.12 10.92 -0.28
CA GLN A 133 1.37 11.05 -1.51
C GLN A 133 1.97 10.17 -2.59
N VAL A 134 1.12 9.53 -3.39
CA VAL A 134 1.53 8.74 -4.54
C VAL A 134 0.83 9.24 -5.80
N SER A 135 1.57 9.27 -6.90
CA SER A 135 1.02 9.58 -8.21
C SER A 135 0.74 8.29 -8.97
N VAL A 136 -0.50 8.12 -9.42
CA VAL A 136 -0.96 6.96 -10.17
C VAL A 136 -1.26 7.40 -11.60
N LYS A 137 -0.66 6.73 -12.58
CA LYS A 137 -0.87 7.01 -14.00
C LYS A 137 -1.61 5.85 -14.65
N SER A 138 -2.54 6.16 -15.55
CA SER A 138 -3.15 5.17 -16.43
C SER A 138 -2.45 5.15 -17.79
N GLN A 139 -2.17 3.97 -18.33
CA GLN A 139 -1.64 3.79 -19.69
C GLN A 139 -2.74 3.84 -20.77
N ILE A 140 -4.01 3.81 -20.35
CA ILE A 140 -5.18 3.83 -21.22
C ILE A 140 -6.20 4.86 -20.71
N SER A 141 -6.92 5.50 -21.62
CA SER A 141 -8.01 6.42 -21.24
C SER A 141 -9.30 5.64 -21.00
N ASP A 142 -10.18 6.12 -20.13
CA ASP A 142 -11.50 5.50 -19.92
C ASP A 142 -12.42 5.60 -21.14
N THR A 143 -12.04 6.33 -22.19
CA THR A 143 -12.75 6.32 -23.48
C THR A 143 -12.81 4.94 -24.12
N VAL A 144 -11.93 4.00 -23.73
CA VAL A 144 -12.01 2.60 -24.18
C VAL A 144 -13.06 1.79 -23.41
N VAL A 145 -13.59 2.33 -22.31
CA VAL A 145 -14.66 1.70 -21.54
C VAL A 145 -16.01 2.21 -22.05
N PRO A 146 -16.96 1.30 -22.35
CA PRO A 146 -18.31 1.68 -22.75
C PRO A 146 -18.98 2.61 -21.74
N LYS A 147 -19.87 3.49 -22.22
CA LYS A 147 -20.69 4.35 -21.34
C LYS A 147 -21.65 3.53 -20.48
N GLU A 148 -22.14 2.43 -21.02
CA GLU A 148 -23.07 1.51 -20.36
C GLU A 148 -22.47 0.10 -20.27
N PRO A 149 -22.78 -0.67 -19.21
CA PRO A 149 -22.34 -2.06 -19.06
C PRO A 149 -22.66 -2.90 -20.30
N LEU A 150 -21.75 -3.74 -20.77
CA LEU A 150 -22.05 -4.69 -21.85
C LEU A 150 -22.87 -5.88 -21.35
N THR A 151 -22.89 -6.10 -20.04
CA THR A 151 -23.60 -7.22 -19.41
C THR A 151 -24.36 -6.78 -18.16
N VAL A 152 -25.48 -7.44 -17.89
CA VAL A 152 -26.34 -7.20 -16.73
C VAL A 152 -26.57 -8.47 -15.91
N GLY A 153 -26.71 -8.30 -14.60
CA GLY A 153 -27.00 -9.37 -13.64
C GLY A 153 -25.84 -10.33 -13.35
N PRO A 154 -25.98 -11.19 -12.32
CA PRO A 154 -24.91 -12.10 -11.85
C PRO A 154 -24.50 -13.16 -12.89
N GLY A 155 -25.33 -13.41 -13.90
CA GLY A 155 -25.06 -14.35 -15.00
C GLY A 155 -24.39 -13.73 -16.22
N TYR A 156 -24.03 -12.43 -16.20
CA TYR A 156 -23.44 -11.73 -17.34
C TYR A 156 -24.30 -11.83 -18.62
N ALA A 157 -25.61 -11.69 -18.51
CA ALA A 157 -26.48 -11.63 -19.68
C ALA A 157 -26.14 -10.39 -20.51
N LEU A 158 -26.22 -10.47 -21.84
CA LEU A 158 -25.98 -9.32 -22.71
C LEU A 158 -26.91 -8.17 -22.32
N ASN A 159 -26.37 -6.95 -22.16
CA ASN A 159 -27.20 -5.78 -21.89
C ASN A 159 -28.08 -5.51 -23.13
N PRO A 160 -29.42 -5.44 -23.00
CA PRO A 160 -30.32 -5.15 -24.12
C PRO A 160 -30.18 -3.74 -24.69
N ASN A 161 -29.63 -2.79 -23.91
CA ASN A 161 -29.22 -1.47 -24.39
C ASN A 161 -27.74 -1.27 -24.03
N PRO A 162 -26.79 -1.83 -24.81
CA PRO A 162 -25.40 -1.46 -24.68
C PRO A 162 -25.23 -0.19 -25.52
N GLY A 163 -25.20 0.99 -24.90
CA GLY A 163 -25.08 2.29 -25.59
C GLY A 163 -23.85 2.43 -26.48
N GLY A 164 -23.93 1.86 -27.68
CA GLY A 164 -22.97 1.92 -28.79
C GLY A 164 -23.54 2.64 -29.99
#